data_AF-A0A5E5Q1R8-F1
#
_entry.id   AF-A0A5E5Q1R8-F1
#
_cell.length_a   1.000
_cell.length_b   1.000
_cell.length_c   1.000
_cell.angle_alpha   90.00
_cell.angle_beta   90.00
_cell.angle_gamma   90.00
#
_symmetry.space_group_name_H-M   'P 1'
#
loop_
_entity.id
_entity.type
_entity.pdbx_description
1 polymer ?
#
loop_
_entity_poly.entity_id
_entity_poly.type
_entity_poly.pdbx_seq_one_letter_code
_entity_poly.pdbx_strand_id
1 'polypeptide(L)'
;NFNHSTWLTFMKNRLEVARDLLSEDGVIFVQCDDNEQAYLKVLMDEIFGQVNFAANFIWNHRKSSQNDVDVSLSHNYTLTFAKNRQTFKLNPLEIDNTKFSNPDNDVRGNWIADPFDAPNVRENLSYEIINPNTNKSHYPPAGRHWRMSKEKYERALNDNRIIFGKAGKTKPQYKRFENEAREKGVNSFTIWDFVDTATKGTKELMKLFNGKKFATPKPEKLLQRIIHIATKKGDLVLDYHLGSGTTCAVAHKMGRQYIGIEQMDYIEDIAVKRMQKVIGTTVKKDGELLDSVDFDNGGISKAVDWQGGGEFIYFELDKYNQSFIDKIAKADEKSIVSLYNEIIDKAFLNYDVESEKLMQEKAGFKALSLGEQQEFLISILNKNQLYKNLSEIDDKDLAVDEKTKHLNKNFYEQ
;
A
#
# COMPACT_ATOMS: atom_id res chain seq x y z
N ASN A 1 -1.43 -23.67 3.76
CA ASN A 1 -0.93 -23.11 2.49
C ASN A 1 -2.00 -23.29 1.43
N PHE A 2 -2.39 -22.18 0.78
CA PHE A 2 -3.26 -22.26 -0.39
C PHE A 2 -2.55 -23.04 -1.51
N ASN A 3 -3.31 -23.79 -2.30
CA ASN A 3 -2.81 -24.22 -3.61
C ASN A 3 -2.60 -22.97 -4.46
N HIS A 4 -1.49 -22.94 -5.21
CA HIS A 4 -1.12 -21.86 -6.11
C HIS A 4 -2.27 -21.39 -7.03
N SER A 5 -3.00 -22.33 -7.64
CA SER A 5 -4.13 -22.00 -8.52
C SER A 5 -5.28 -21.31 -7.78
N THR A 6 -5.54 -21.73 -6.54
CA THR A 6 -6.55 -21.12 -5.67
C THR A 6 -6.13 -19.71 -5.26
N TRP A 7 -4.85 -19.49 -4.93
CA TRP A 7 -4.32 -18.17 -4.59
C TRP A 7 -4.40 -17.20 -5.79
N LEU A 8 -4.01 -17.65 -6.99
CA LEU A 8 -4.12 -16.83 -8.19
C LEU A 8 -5.57 -16.46 -8.52
N THR A 9 -6.51 -17.40 -8.40
CA THR A 9 -7.94 -17.12 -8.62
C THR A 9 -8.46 -16.11 -7.59
N PHE A 10 -8.07 -16.28 -6.32
CA PHE A 10 -8.41 -15.34 -5.24
C PHE A 10 -7.90 -13.93 -5.52
N MET A 11 -6.66 -13.80 -6.01
CA MET A 11 -6.04 -12.51 -6.33
C MET A 11 -6.60 -11.89 -7.61
N LYS A 12 -6.87 -12.68 -8.65
CA LYS A 12 -7.38 -12.20 -9.94
C LYS A 12 -8.65 -11.38 -9.76
N ASN A 13 -9.66 -11.96 -9.12
CA ASN A 13 -10.96 -11.32 -8.91
C ASN A 13 -10.84 -9.98 -8.17
N ARG A 14 -9.89 -9.86 -7.23
CA ARG A 14 -9.66 -8.64 -6.44
C ARG A 14 -8.89 -7.59 -7.22
N LEU A 15 -7.85 -8.01 -7.96
CA LEU A 15 -7.02 -7.11 -8.75
C LEU A 15 -7.78 -6.52 -9.94
N GLU A 16 -8.71 -7.27 -10.54
CA GLU A 16 -9.61 -6.77 -11.58
C GLU A 16 -10.47 -5.60 -11.04
N VAL A 17 -11.15 -5.81 -9.91
CA VAL A 17 -11.93 -4.75 -9.26
C VAL A 17 -11.04 -3.58 -8.83
N ALA A 18 -9.85 -3.85 -8.27
CA ALA A 18 -8.93 -2.80 -7.86
C ALA A 18 -8.50 -1.91 -9.05
N ARG A 19 -8.27 -2.50 -10.24
CA ARG A 19 -7.96 -1.75 -11.46
C ARG A 19 -9.12 -0.83 -11.87
N ASP A 20 -10.35 -1.32 -11.77
CA ASP A 20 -11.55 -0.54 -12.12
C ASP A 20 -11.69 0.68 -11.20
N LEU A 21 -11.41 0.50 -9.90
CA LEU A 21 -11.48 1.56 -8.87
C LEU A 21 -10.35 2.61 -8.96
N LEU A 22 -9.21 2.30 -9.57
CA LEU A 22 -8.13 3.29 -9.72
C LEU A 22 -8.55 4.47 -10.61
N SER A 23 -8.08 5.68 -10.28
CA SER A 23 -8.12 6.81 -11.22
C SER A 23 -7.17 6.55 -12.41
N GLU A 24 -7.32 7.31 -13.50
CA GLU A 24 -6.44 7.17 -14.68
C GLU A 24 -4.96 7.41 -14.35
N ASP A 25 -4.67 8.31 -13.42
CA ASP A 25 -3.33 8.54 -12.86
C ASP A 25 -3.06 7.72 -11.58
N GLY A 26 -3.91 6.74 -11.27
CA GLY A 26 -3.81 5.88 -10.11
C GLY A 26 -2.72 4.83 -10.24
N VAL A 27 -2.25 4.34 -9.10
CA VAL A 27 -1.19 3.33 -8.98
C VAL A 27 -1.52 2.32 -7.89
N ILE A 28 -1.19 1.06 -8.14
CA ILE A 28 -1.29 -0.02 -7.16
C ILE A 28 0.11 -0.54 -6.80
N PHE A 29 0.30 -0.84 -5.51
CA PHE A 29 1.49 -1.49 -4.97
C PHE A 29 1.07 -2.80 -4.33
N VAL A 30 1.60 -3.92 -4.81
CA VAL A 30 1.30 -5.25 -4.27
C VAL A 30 2.58 -5.90 -3.77
N GLN A 31 2.65 -6.09 -2.45
CA GLN A 31 3.81 -6.69 -1.80
C GLN A 31 3.67 -8.21 -1.70
N CYS A 32 4.75 -8.92 -2.02
CA CYS A 32 4.84 -10.38 -1.99
C CYS A 32 6.26 -10.85 -1.62
N ASP A 33 6.36 -12.09 -1.18
CA ASP A 33 7.63 -12.79 -1.01
C ASP A 33 7.98 -13.61 -2.28
N ASP A 34 9.05 -14.40 -2.21
CA ASP A 34 9.51 -15.23 -3.34
C ASP A 34 8.51 -16.30 -3.77
N ASN A 35 7.54 -16.70 -2.93
CA ASN A 35 6.65 -17.82 -3.23
C ASN A 35 5.74 -17.51 -4.42
N GLU A 36 5.21 -16.29 -4.48
CA GLU A 36 4.14 -15.92 -5.43
C GLU A 36 4.50 -14.76 -6.36
N GLN A 37 5.62 -14.05 -6.15
CA GLN A 37 5.92 -12.81 -6.88
C GLN A 37 5.96 -12.96 -8.40
N ALA A 38 6.50 -14.06 -8.92
CA ALA A 38 6.64 -14.27 -10.36
C ALA A 38 5.28 -14.46 -11.03
N TYR A 39 4.43 -15.28 -10.41
CA TYR A 39 3.09 -15.57 -10.91
C TYR A 39 2.15 -14.38 -10.74
N LEU A 40 2.27 -13.66 -9.62
CA LEU A 40 1.57 -12.40 -9.40
C LEU A 40 1.94 -11.38 -10.49
N LYS A 41 3.21 -11.29 -10.89
CA LYS A 41 3.63 -10.40 -11.98
C LYS A 41 2.97 -10.75 -13.30
N VAL A 42 2.91 -12.04 -13.66
CA VAL A 42 2.22 -12.50 -14.87
C VAL A 42 0.74 -12.16 -14.82
N LEU A 43 0.08 -12.41 -13.69
CA LEU A 43 -1.32 -12.07 -13.49
C LEU A 43 -1.58 -10.56 -13.60
N MET A 44 -0.74 -9.73 -12.99
CA MET A 44 -0.87 -8.27 -13.08
C MET A 44 -0.55 -7.74 -14.48
N ASP A 45 0.31 -8.40 -15.25
CA ASP A 45 0.54 -8.07 -16.66
C ASP A 45 -0.71 -8.30 -17.52
N GLU A 46 -1.46 -9.37 -17.25
CA GLU A 46 -2.76 -9.65 -17.90
C GLU A 46 -3.80 -8.58 -17.53
N ILE A 47 -3.92 -8.26 -16.23
CA ILE A 47 -4.97 -7.36 -15.72
C ILE A 47 -4.66 -5.90 -16.06
N PHE A 48 -3.46 -5.40 -15.77
CA PHE A 48 -3.11 -3.98 -15.91
C PHE A 48 -2.47 -3.66 -17.27
N GLY A 49 -1.96 -4.67 -17.98
CA GLY A 49 -1.17 -4.50 -19.20
C GLY A 49 0.32 -4.26 -18.91
N GLN A 50 1.19 -4.98 -19.62
CA GLN A 50 2.66 -4.90 -19.45
C GLN A 50 3.23 -3.48 -19.58
N VAL A 51 2.66 -2.68 -20.48
CA VAL A 51 3.05 -1.27 -20.70
C VAL A 51 2.80 -0.38 -19.48
N ASN A 52 1.94 -0.83 -18.56
CA ASN A 52 1.57 -0.11 -17.35
C ASN A 52 2.41 -0.48 -16.13
N PHE A 53 3.35 -1.42 -16.28
CA PHE A 53 4.32 -1.74 -15.24
C PHE A 53 5.21 -0.52 -14.93
N ALA A 54 5.23 -0.12 -13.66
CA ALA A 54 6.03 1.03 -13.22
C ALA A 54 7.39 0.61 -12.69
N ALA A 55 7.42 -0.32 -11.74
CA ALA A 55 8.63 -0.82 -11.10
C ALA A 55 8.35 -2.06 -10.23
N ASN A 56 9.42 -2.78 -9.88
CA ASN A 56 9.43 -3.72 -8.76
C ASN A 56 10.35 -3.15 -7.68
N PHE A 57 9.78 -2.74 -6.55
CA PHE A 57 10.57 -2.24 -5.42
C PHE A 57 10.97 -3.39 -4.49
N ILE A 58 12.23 -3.41 -4.09
CA ILE A 58 12.82 -4.39 -3.19
C ILE A 58 12.92 -3.77 -1.81
N TRP A 59 12.15 -4.28 -0.86
CA TRP A 59 12.23 -3.85 0.53
C TRP A 59 13.11 -4.81 1.32
N ASN A 60 14.21 -4.30 1.88
CA ASN A 60 15.05 -5.07 2.81
C ASN A 60 14.36 -5.15 4.19
N HIS A 61 13.54 -6.19 4.38
CA HIS A 61 12.72 -6.37 5.57
C HIS A 61 13.51 -6.90 6.78
N ARG A 62 14.76 -7.35 6.60
CA ARG A 62 15.60 -7.92 7.66
C ARG A 62 17.10 -7.61 7.46
N LYS A 63 17.74 -7.05 8.49
CA LYS A 63 19.17 -6.67 8.46
C LYS A 63 20.15 -7.75 8.92
N SER A 64 19.71 -8.70 9.75
CA SER A 64 20.56 -9.77 10.28
C SER A 64 20.42 -11.03 9.44
N SER A 65 21.54 -11.74 9.22
CA SER A 65 21.50 -13.07 8.58
C SER A 65 20.80 -14.09 9.47
N GLN A 66 20.15 -15.06 8.84
CA GLN A 66 19.71 -16.31 9.45
C GLN A 66 20.79 -17.36 9.21
N ASN A 67 21.38 -17.90 10.29
CA ASN A 67 22.54 -18.79 10.19
C ASN A 67 22.17 -20.28 10.25
N ASP A 68 20.90 -20.60 10.48
CA ASP A 68 20.32 -21.94 10.54
C ASP A 68 19.68 -22.37 9.20
N VAL A 69 19.90 -21.61 8.12
CA VAL A 69 19.40 -21.89 6.76
C VAL A 69 20.52 -21.74 5.74
N ASP A 70 20.37 -22.37 4.57
CA ASP A 70 21.33 -22.26 3.46
C ASP A 70 21.37 -20.83 2.88
N VAL A 71 20.20 -20.22 2.69
CA VAL A 71 20.07 -18.85 2.16
C VAL A 71 19.16 -18.02 3.08
N SER A 72 19.72 -16.96 3.66
CA SER A 72 18.96 -16.03 4.50
C SER A 72 18.16 -15.05 3.64
N LEU A 73 16.85 -15.27 3.54
CA LEU A 73 15.94 -14.32 2.89
C LEU A 73 15.89 -13.01 3.69
N SER A 74 16.08 -11.89 2.99
CA SER A 74 16.20 -10.56 3.62
C SER A 74 15.36 -9.48 2.96
N HIS A 75 14.70 -9.79 1.83
CA HIS A 75 13.89 -8.81 1.11
C HIS A 75 12.52 -9.36 0.70
N ASN A 76 11.64 -8.43 0.33
CA ASN A 76 10.37 -8.70 -0.34
C ASN A 76 10.29 -7.88 -1.63
N TYR A 77 9.32 -8.24 -2.48
CA TYR A 77 9.03 -7.58 -3.75
C TYR A 77 7.77 -6.75 -3.61
N THR A 78 7.74 -5.61 -4.28
CA THR A 78 6.55 -4.72 -4.34
C THR A 78 6.32 -4.36 -5.79
N LEU A 79 5.45 -5.15 -6.43
CA LEU A 79 5.06 -4.94 -7.82
C LEU A 79 4.19 -3.69 -7.90
N THR A 80 4.58 -2.78 -8.79
CA THR A 80 3.92 -1.48 -8.95
C THR A 80 3.41 -1.32 -10.36
N PHE A 81 2.10 -1.11 -10.51
CA PHE A 81 1.43 -0.86 -11.79
C PHE A 81 0.63 0.43 -11.72
N ALA A 82 0.71 1.23 -12.76
CA ALA A 82 -0.22 2.35 -12.95
C ALA A 82 -1.51 1.83 -13.61
N LYS A 83 -2.62 2.57 -13.50
CA LYS A 83 -3.76 2.35 -14.40
C LYS A 83 -3.38 2.75 -15.83
N ASN A 84 -2.75 3.91 -15.97
CA ASN A 84 -2.20 4.40 -17.23
C ASN A 84 -0.80 5.01 -17.02
N ARG A 85 0.23 4.39 -17.62
CA ARG A 85 1.62 4.83 -17.46
C ARG A 85 1.94 6.17 -18.11
N GLN A 86 1.16 6.57 -19.10
CA GLN A 86 1.39 7.83 -19.82
C GLN A 86 1.01 9.05 -18.97
N THR A 87 -0.02 8.92 -18.14
CA THR A 87 -0.51 9.96 -17.24
C THR A 87 0.16 9.89 -15.87
N PHE A 88 0.46 8.68 -15.38
CA PHE A 88 1.04 8.48 -14.05
C PHE A 88 2.54 8.79 -13.97
N LYS A 89 2.93 9.54 -12.93
CA LYS A 89 4.31 9.72 -12.50
C LYS A 89 4.40 9.68 -10.97
N LEU A 90 5.44 9.03 -10.47
CA LEU A 90 5.79 9.09 -9.05
C LEU A 90 6.23 10.50 -8.68
N ASN A 91 5.86 10.93 -7.47
CA ASN A 91 6.35 12.17 -6.89
C ASN A 91 7.85 12.07 -6.64
N PRO A 92 8.61 13.13 -6.98
CA PRO A 92 10.02 13.19 -6.63
C PRO A 92 10.19 13.36 -5.12
N LEU A 93 11.34 12.94 -4.63
CA LEU A 93 11.75 13.05 -3.24
C LEU A 93 12.57 14.31 -3.01
N GLU A 94 12.63 14.74 -1.76
CA GLU A 94 13.51 15.81 -1.33
C GLU A 94 14.99 15.48 -1.59
N ILE A 95 15.77 16.51 -1.90
CA ILE A 95 17.20 16.39 -2.11
C ILE A 95 17.95 16.44 -0.77
N ASP A 96 19.12 15.82 -0.73
CA ASP A 96 20.09 16.03 0.33
C ASP A 96 20.80 17.38 0.12
N ASN A 97 20.34 18.40 0.85
CA ASN A 97 20.87 19.76 0.76
C ASN A 97 22.24 19.93 1.44
N THR A 98 22.69 18.99 2.26
CA THR A 98 23.97 19.10 3.00
C THR A 98 25.20 19.11 2.09
N LYS A 99 25.04 18.68 0.84
CA LYS A 99 26.10 18.61 -0.17
C LYS A 99 26.28 19.90 -0.98
N PHE A 100 25.39 20.88 -0.82
CA PHE A 100 25.41 22.13 -1.56
C PHE A 100 26.16 23.21 -0.78
N SER A 101 26.93 24.03 -1.48
CA SER A 101 27.69 25.15 -0.88
C SER A 101 27.86 26.29 -1.89
N ASN A 102 28.14 27.50 -1.44
CA ASN A 102 28.36 28.66 -2.32
C ASN A 102 29.77 29.25 -2.16
N PRO A 103 30.84 28.54 -2.58
CA PRO A 103 32.22 28.96 -2.33
C PRO A 103 32.65 30.18 -3.15
N ASP A 104 31.91 30.53 -4.20
CA ASP A 104 32.22 31.62 -5.13
C ASP A 104 31.21 32.77 -5.07
N ASN A 105 30.35 32.80 -4.05
CA ASN A 105 29.33 33.83 -3.82
C ASN A 105 28.42 34.05 -5.05
N ASP A 106 28.05 32.97 -5.74
CA ASP A 106 27.10 33.03 -6.86
C ASP A 106 25.73 33.52 -6.36
N VAL A 107 25.15 34.51 -7.05
CA VAL A 107 23.88 35.16 -6.66
C VAL A 107 22.69 34.19 -6.66
N ARG A 108 22.80 33.04 -7.34
CA ARG A 108 21.77 31.99 -7.37
C ARG A 108 21.78 31.09 -6.13
N GLY A 109 22.77 31.24 -5.26
CA GLY A 109 22.90 30.51 -4.01
C GLY A 109 23.76 29.25 -4.11
N ASN A 110 23.57 28.34 -3.16
CA ASN A 110 24.38 27.13 -3.04
C ASN A 110 24.27 26.24 -4.28
N TRP A 111 25.37 25.58 -4.62
CA TRP A 111 25.46 24.66 -5.75
C TRP A 111 26.40 23.48 -5.44
N ILE A 112 26.36 22.47 -6.30
CA ILE A 112 27.33 21.36 -6.34
C ILE A 112 27.91 21.21 -7.74
N ALA A 113 29.15 20.75 -7.83
CA ALA A 113 29.83 20.46 -9.09
C ALA A 113 29.43 19.09 -9.63
N ASP A 114 28.61 19.07 -10.68
CA ASP A 114 28.31 17.85 -11.42
C ASP A 114 29.35 17.60 -12.52
N PRO A 115 29.71 16.34 -12.80
CA PRO A 115 30.51 16.01 -13.97
C PRO A 115 29.88 16.54 -15.26
N PHE A 116 30.66 17.11 -16.17
CA PHE A 116 30.15 17.64 -17.45
C PHE A 116 30.05 16.59 -18.56
N ASP A 117 30.43 15.35 -18.26
CA ASP A 117 30.46 14.23 -19.20
C ASP A 117 29.41 13.15 -18.87
N ALA A 118 29.06 12.35 -19.89
CA ALA A 118 28.11 11.25 -19.81
C ALA A 118 28.64 10.01 -20.58
N PRO A 119 28.21 8.78 -20.23
CA PRO A 119 28.64 7.55 -20.92
C PRO A 119 28.27 7.52 -22.41
N ASN A 120 28.97 6.69 -23.17
CA ASN A 120 28.89 6.52 -24.63
C ASN A 120 29.52 7.66 -25.42
N VAL A 121 29.87 7.41 -26.67
CA VAL A 121 30.40 8.43 -27.59
C VAL A 121 29.26 8.96 -28.45
N ARG A 122 29.17 10.29 -28.56
CA ARG A 122 28.25 10.99 -29.46
C ARG A 122 29.04 12.08 -30.17
N GLU A 123 29.26 11.91 -31.47
CA GLU A 123 30.14 12.79 -32.25
C GLU A 123 29.73 14.27 -32.15
N ASN A 124 28.42 14.56 -32.21
CA ASN A 124 27.87 15.91 -32.07
C ASN A 124 28.07 16.54 -30.67
N LEU A 125 28.52 15.77 -29.68
CA LEU A 125 28.79 16.19 -28.31
C LEU A 125 30.26 15.96 -27.91
N SER A 126 31.13 15.67 -28.88
CA SER A 126 32.55 15.42 -28.69
C SER A 126 33.38 16.55 -29.32
N TYR A 127 33.30 17.74 -28.73
CA TYR A 127 34.02 18.92 -29.18
C TYR A 127 35.06 19.37 -28.16
N GLU A 128 36.03 20.16 -28.62
CA GLU A 128 37.07 20.73 -27.76
C GLU A 128 36.50 21.80 -26.83
N ILE A 129 36.91 21.76 -25.56
CA ILE A 129 36.70 22.84 -24.59
C ILE A 129 38.05 23.31 -24.08
N ILE A 130 38.34 24.59 -24.25
CA ILE A 130 39.56 25.22 -23.74
C ILE A 130 39.25 25.79 -22.35
N ASN A 131 40.04 25.41 -21.34
CA ASN A 131 39.95 25.99 -20.02
C ASN A 131 40.51 27.43 -20.04
N PRO A 132 39.70 28.47 -19.75
CA PRO A 132 40.11 29.87 -19.88
C PRO A 132 41.18 30.29 -18.87
N ASN A 133 41.36 29.56 -17.77
CA ASN A 133 42.36 29.88 -16.73
C ASN A 133 43.74 29.30 -17.04
N THR A 134 43.82 28.28 -17.90
CA THR A 134 45.05 27.52 -18.13
C THR A 134 45.40 27.35 -19.61
N ASN A 135 44.49 27.73 -20.53
CA ASN A 135 44.56 27.44 -21.96
C ASN A 135 44.69 25.94 -22.30
N LYS A 136 44.40 25.05 -21.34
CA LYS A 136 44.46 23.60 -21.55
C LYS A 136 43.21 23.13 -22.29
N SER A 137 43.43 22.37 -23.36
CA SER A 137 42.38 21.67 -24.10
C SER A 137 41.84 20.46 -23.33
N HIS A 138 40.52 20.32 -23.33
CA HIS A 138 39.79 19.20 -22.76
C HIS A 138 38.83 18.62 -23.79
N TYR A 139 38.94 17.31 -24.00
CA TYR A 139 37.96 16.47 -24.68
C TYR A 139 37.24 15.58 -23.66
N PRO A 140 36.06 15.05 -23.99
CA PRO A 140 35.42 14.04 -23.16
C PRO A 140 36.39 12.87 -22.93
N PRO A 141 36.39 12.24 -21.75
CA PRO A 141 37.19 11.02 -21.55
C PRO A 141 36.81 9.93 -22.55
N ALA A 142 37.73 9.00 -22.82
CA ALA A 142 37.48 7.87 -23.73
C ALA A 142 36.18 7.13 -23.35
N GLY A 143 35.34 6.85 -24.36
CA GLY A 143 34.04 6.20 -24.17
C GLY A 143 32.93 7.11 -23.62
N ARG A 144 33.14 8.43 -23.58
CA ARG A 144 32.20 9.43 -23.05
C ARG A 144 32.01 10.59 -24.01
N HIS A 145 31.00 11.43 -23.74
CA HIS A 145 30.71 12.67 -24.49
C HIS A 145 30.31 13.79 -23.52
N TRP A 146 30.29 15.05 -23.97
CA TRP A 146 29.80 16.16 -23.16
C TRP A 146 28.28 16.14 -23.01
N ARG A 147 27.76 16.63 -21.87
CA ARG A 147 26.32 16.60 -21.57
C ARG A 147 25.47 17.54 -22.44
N MET A 148 26.08 18.48 -23.15
CA MET A 148 25.37 19.48 -23.95
C MET A 148 26.16 19.89 -25.19
N SER A 149 25.47 20.42 -26.20
CA SER A 149 26.10 20.91 -27.43
C SER A 149 26.99 22.13 -27.17
N LYS A 150 27.87 22.45 -28.12
CA LYS A 150 28.79 23.58 -27.99
C LYS A 150 28.07 24.89 -27.73
N GLU A 151 26.94 25.14 -28.40
CA GLU A 151 26.15 26.37 -28.24
C GLU A 151 25.47 26.44 -26.86
N LYS A 152 25.10 25.30 -26.27
CA LYS A 152 24.56 25.24 -24.91
C LYS A 152 25.66 25.41 -23.87
N TYR A 153 26.84 24.84 -24.12
CA TYR A 153 28.02 25.04 -23.30
C TYR A 153 28.43 26.51 -23.25
N GLU A 154 28.53 27.19 -24.38
CA GLU A 154 28.89 28.61 -24.45
C GLU A 154 27.89 29.48 -23.69
N ARG A 155 26.59 29.19 -23.82
CA ARG A 155 25.54 29.84 -23.01
C ARG A 155 25.72 29.60 -21.52
N ALA A 156 25.98 28.36 -21.11
CA ALA A 156 26.20 28.00 -19.71
C ALA A 156 27.49 28.64 -19.15
N LEU A 157 28.54 28.76 -19.97
CA LEU A 157 29.79 29.42 -19.60
C LEU A 157 29.56 30.92 -19.36
N ASN A 158 28.85 31.59 -20.29
CA ASN A 158 28.50 33.00 -20.16
C ASN A 158 27.56 33.27 -18.97
N ASP A 159 26.70 32.32 -18.63
CA ASP A 159 25.85 32.35 -17.43
C ASP A 159 26.59 31.88 -16.15
N ASN A 160 27.93 31.77 -16.16
CA ASN A 160 28.74 31.36 -15.00
C ASN A 160 28.31 30.02 -14.37
N ARG A 161 27.77 29.09 -15.17
CA ARG A 161 27.36 27.73 -14.74
C ARG A 161 28.45 26.70 -14.94
N ILE A 162 29.54 27.05 -15.61
CA ILE A 162 30.68 26.17 -15.83
C ILE A 162 31.82 26.55 -14.89
N ILE A 163 32.38 25.54 -14.23
CA ILE A 163 33.61 25.70 -13.45
C ILE A 163 34.65 24.70 -13.93
N PHE A 164 35.93 24.97 -13.63
CA PHE A 164 37.05 24.10 -13.96
C PHE A 164 37.71 23.56 -12.68
N GLY A 165 36.87 23.04 -11.78
CA GLY A 165 37.28 22.60 -10.45
C GLY A 165 37.58 23.74 -9.48
N LYS A 166 37.77 23.42 -8.19
CA LYS A 166 38.00 24.42 -7.12
C LYS A 166 39.19 25.34 -7.39
N ALA A 167 40.25 24.82 -8.03
CA ALA A 167 41.45 25.57 -8.37
C ALA A 167 41.44 26.16 -9.79
N GLY A 168 40.34 25.96 -10.55
CA GLY A 168 40.22 26.46 -11.93
C GLY A 168 41.05 25.72 -12.99
N LYS A 169 41.69 24.59 -12.64
CA LYS A 169 42.69 23.88 -13.48
C LYS A 169 42.21 22.57 -14.11
N THR A 170 41.00 22.11 -13.80
CA THR A 170 40.52 20.77 -14.24
C THR A 170 39.65 20.86 -15.49
N LYS A 171 39.13 19.71 -15.95
CA LYS A 171 38.08 19.65 -16.97
C LYS A 171 36.80 20.40 -16.52
N PRO A 172 35.94 20.82 -17.46
CA PRO A 172 34.69 21.51 -17.12
C PRO A 172 33.78 20.65 -16.23
N GLN A 173 33.09 21.32 -15.33
CA GLN A 173 32.04 20.80 -14.46
C GLN A 173 30.85 21.77 -14.51
N TYR A 174 29.65 21.26 -14.23
CA TYR A 174 28.43 22.06 -14.24
C TYR A 174 28.01 22.40 -12.81
N LYS A 175 27.69 23.66 -12.54
CA LYS A 175 27.03 24.07 -11.30
C LYS A 175 25.58 23.65 -11.34
N ARG A 176 25.21 22.70 -10.49
CA ARG A 176 23.80 22.38 -10.22
C ARG A 176 23.38 23.11 -8.95
N PHE A 177 22.49 24.07 -9.10
CA PHE A 177 22.03 24.91 -7.98
C PHE A 177 21.04 24.18 -7.08
N GLU A 178 21.09 24.47 -5.78
CA GLU A 178 20.24 23.85 -4.76
C GLU A 178 18.76 24.13 -5.02
N ASN A 179 18.40 25.36 -5.37
CA ASN A 179 17.01 25.74 -5.63
C ASN A 179 16.42 24.98 -6.84
N GLU A 180 17.17 24.90 -7.94
CA GLU A 180 16.78 24.13 -9.14
C GLU A 180 16.68 22.63 -8.82
N ALA A 181 17.59 22.12 -8.00
CA ALA A 181 17.56 20.72 -7.56
C ALA A 181 16.39 20.44 -6.62
N ARG A 182 16.01 21.37 -5.73
CA ARG A 182 14.86 21.25 -4.83
C ARG A 182 13.55 21.21 -5.59
N GLU A 183 13.40 22.08 -6.60
CA GLU A 183 12.20 22.12 -7.45
C GLU A 183 12.02 20.81 -8.23
N LYS A 184 13.12 20.22 -8.73
CA LYS A 184 13.09 18.96 -9.46
C LYS A 184 12.95 17.73 -8.56
N GLY A 185 13.56 17.77 -7.38
CA GLY A 185 13.72 16.63 -6.48
C GLY A 185 14.56 15.48 -7.07
N VAL A 186 14.49 14.32 -6.41
CA VAL A 186 15.18 13.09 -6.85
C VAL A 186 14.21 11.91 -6.98
N ASN A 187 14.40 11.08 -8.00
CA ASN A 187 13.59 9.88 -8.18
C ASN A 187 13.94 8.83 -7.11
N SER A 188 12.94 8.04 -6.73
CA SER A 188 13.12 6.91 -5.82
C SER A 188 13.92 5.78 -6.48
N PHE A 189 14.88 5.20 -5.76
CA PHE A 189 15.52 3.95 -6.19
C PHE A 189 14.59 2.75 -5.97
N THR A 190 14.79 1.68 -6.72
CA THR A 190 14.02 0.45 -6.56
C THR A 190 14.43 -0.37 -5.34
N ILE A 191 15.62 -0.16 -4.78
CA ILE A 191 16.08 -0.85 -3.57
C ILE A 191 15.86 0.06 -2.37
N TRP A 192 15.05 -0.41 -1.41
CA TRP A 192 14.73 0.28 -0.18
C TRP A 192 15.34 -0.44 1.02
N ASP A 193 16.54 -0.01 1.38
CA ASP A 193 17.29 -0.45 2.55
C ASP A 193 17.32 0.60 3.68
N PHE A 194 16.78 1.80 3.43
CA PHE A 194 16.71 2.93 4.35
C PHE A 194 15.35 3.04 5.07
N VAL A 195 14.36 2.26 4.64
CA VAL A 195 13.08 2.11 5.36
C VAL A 195 13.26 1.09 6.50
N ASP A 196 12.34 1.12 7.45
CA ASP A 196 12.39 0.26 8.62
C ASP A 196 12.10 -1.22 8.28
N THR A 197 12.49 -2.12 9.17
CA THR A 197 12.37 -3.59 9.01
C THR A 197 11.06 -4.14 9.54
N ALA A 198 10.74 -5.40 9.24
CA ALA A 198 9.59 -6.09 9.82
C ALA A 198 9.64 -6.11 11.35
N THR A 199 10.83 -6.29 11.94
CA THR A 199 11.04 -6.23 13.40
C THR A 199 10.64 -4.89 13.98
N LYS A 200 10.90 -3.78 13.27
CA LYS A 200 10.51 -2.45 13.72
C LYS A 200 8.99 -2.28 13.69
N GLY A 201 8.31 -2.78 12.64
CA GLY A 201 6.85 -2.81 12.58
C GLY A 201 6.23 -3.55 13.77
N THR A 202 6.77 -4.72 14.12
CA THR A 202 6.34 -5.45 15.33
C THR A 202 6.52 -4.63 16.60
N LYS A 203 7.65 -3.93 16.76
CA LYS A 203 7.91 -3.07 17.93
C LYS A 203 6.98 -1.86 18.00
N GLU A 204 6.68 -1.23 16.85
CA GLU A 204 5.73 -0.11 16.75
C GLU A 204 4.36 -0.54 17.28
N LEU A 205 3.85 -1.67 16.78
CA LEU A 205 2.54 -2.16 17.19
C LEU A 205 2.52 -2.64 18.64
N MET A 206 3.58 -3.33 19.11
CA MET A 206 3.69 -3.73 20.52
C MET A 206 3.70 -2.51 21.45
N LYS A 207 4.36 -1.41 21.08
CA LYS A 207 4.33 -0.16 21.85
C LYS A 207 2.90 0.40 21.93
N LEU A 208 2.16 0.32 20.82
CA LEU A 208 0.81 0.84 20.72
C LEU A 208 -0.21 0.04 21.57
N PHE A 209 0.03 -1.25 21.74
CA PHE A 209 -0.87 -2.21 22.40
C PHE A 209 -0.27 -2.88 23.66
N ASN A 210 0.58 -2.16 24.40
CA ASN A 210 1.13 -2.61 25.69
C ASN A 210 1.74 -4.03 25.66
N GLY A 211 2.50 -4.33 24.60
CA GLY A 211 3.23 -5.58 24.45
C GLY A 211 2.47 -6.72 23.77
N LYS A 212 1.19 -6.54 23.41
CA LYS A 212 0.47 -7.55 22.61
C LYS A 212 1.12 -7.73 21.25
N LYS A 213 1.45 -8.98 20.90
CA LYS A 213 2.01 -9.34 19.60
C LYS A 213 0.88 -9.57 18.61
N PHE A 214 1.06 -9.03 17.41
CA PHE A 214 0.27 -9.34 16.23
C PHE A 214 1.22 -9.87 15.15
N ALA A 215 0.71 -10.72 14.27
CA ALA A 215 1.53 -11.32 13.23
C ALA A 215 1.96 -10.28 12.19
N THR A 216 3.27 -10.03 12.12
CA THR A 216 3.98 -9.40 10.99
C THR A 216 3.39 -8.08 10.44
N PRO A 217 3.11 -7.06 11.27
CA PRO A 217 2.70 -5.75 10.78
C PRO A 217 3.81 -5.09 9.96
N LYS A 218 3.43 -4.38 8.89
CA LYS A 218 4.37 -3.56 8.12
C LYS A 218 4.75 -2.31 8.93
N PRO A 219 6.01 -1.85 8.90
CA PRO A 219 6.44 -0.65 9.61
C PRO A 219 5.91 0.62 8.93
N GLU A 220 5.58 1.65 9.73
CA GLU A 220 5.00 2.88 9.19
C GLU A 220 5.89 3.58 8.16
N LYS A 221 7.21 3.53 8.36
CA LYS A 221 8.19 4.16 7.44
C LYS A 221 8.19 3.55 6.04
N LEU A 222 7.83 2.27 5.89
CA LEU A 222 7.66 1.65 4.58
C LEU A 222 6.43 2.23 3.86
N LEU A 223 5.29 2.26 4.54
CA LEU A 223 4.04 2.79 3.97
C LEU A 223 4.16 4.29 3.72
N GLN A 224 4.89 5.03 4.56
CA GLN A 224 5.17 6.44 4.35
C GLN A 224 5.93 6.65 3.05
N ARG A 225 6.93 5.81 2.76
CA ARG A 225 7.67 5.86 1.50
C ARG A 225 6.74 5.67 0.31
N ILE A 226 5.90 4.63 0.34
CA ILE A 226 4.94 4.31 -0.73
C ILE A 226 3.96 5.47 -0.94
N ILE A 227 3.27 5.90 0.13
CA ILE A 227 2.26 6.96 0.07
C ILE A 227 2.89 8.29 -0.38
N HIS A 228 4.09 8.63 0.08
CA HIS A 228 4.76 9.86 -0.32
C HIS A 228 5.06 9.92 -1.82
N ILE A 229 5.57 8.82 -2.41
CA ILE A 229 5.90 8.79 -3.85
C ILE A 229 4.66 8.61 -4.73
N ALA A 230 3.55 8.12 -4.18
CA ALA A 230 2.34 7.80 -4.95
C ALA A 230 1.24 8.86 -4.86
N THR A 231 1.21 9.66 -3.80
CA THR A 231 0.05 10.52 -3.48
C THR A 231 0.46 11.91 -3.00
N LYS A 232 -0.46 12.86 -3.14
CA LYS A 232 -0.46 14.19 -2.54
C LYS A 232 -1.42 14.23 -1.34
N LYS A 233 -1.37 15.31 -0.57
CA LYS A 233 -2.33 15.55 0.52
C LYS A 233 -3.74 15.65 -0.06
N GLY A 234 -4.71 15.00 0.57
CA GLY A 234 -6.11 14.94 0.11
C GLY A 234 -6.43 13.77 -0.82
N ASP A 235 -5.44 13.12 -1.44
CA ASP A 235 -5.68 11.95 -2.29
C ASP A 235 -6.23 10.77 -1.46
N LEU A 236 -6.91 9.85 -2.14
CA LEU A 236 -7.52 8.65 -1.55
C LEU A 236 -6.56 7.45 -1.61
N VAL A 237 -6.42 6.73 -0.49
CA VAL A 237 -5.63 5.49 -0.37
C VAL A 237 -6.54 4.32 0.01
N LEU A 238 -6.61 3.30 -0.84
CA LEU A 238 -7.33 2.05 -0.56
C LEU A 238 -6.36 0.95 -0.14
N ASP A 239 -6.62 0.30 0.99
CA ASP A 239 -5.97 -0.94 1.40
C ASP A 239 -7.02 -2.01 1.70
N TYR A 240 -7.19 -2.96 0.77
CA TYR A 240 -8.17 -4.04 0.88
C TYR A 240 -7.60 -5.34 1.51
N HIS A 241 -6.38 -5.28 2.05
CA HIS A 241 -5.77 -6.31 2.90
C HIS A 241 -5.17 -5.62 4.14
N LEU A 242 -6.02 -4.86 4.84
CA LEU A 242 -5.62 -3.83 5.81
C LEU A 242 -4.76 -4.37 6.96
N GLY A 243 -5.01 -5.59 7.42
CA GLY A 243 -4.27 -6.20 8.52
C GLY A 243 -4.36 -5.37 9.79
N SER A 244 -3.18 -5.01 10.33
CA SER A 244 -3.08 -4.17 11.53
C SER A 244 -3.42 -2.69 11.33
N GLY A 245 -3.88 -2.26 10.16
CA GLY A 245 -4.24 -0.86 9.91
C GLY A 245 -3.08 0.09 9.62
N THR A 246 -1.88 -0.41 9.25
CA THR A 246 -0.71 0.46 9.04
C THR A 246 -0.92 1.47 7.92
N THR A 247 -1.53 1.06 6.80
CA THR A 247 -1.74 1.94 5.65
C THR A 247 -2.65 3.11 6.01
N CYS A 248 -3.80 2.84 6.64
CA CYS A 248 -4.72 3.88 7.11
C CYS A 248 -4.07 4.80 8.15
N ALA A 249 -3.32 4.25 9.11
CA ALA A 249 -2.62 5.05 10.11
C ALA A 249 -1.64 6.05 9.46
N VAL A 250 -0.86 5.59 8.49
CA VAL A 250 0.11 6.44 7.78
C VAL A 250 -0.59 7.44 6.86
N ALA A 251 -1.59 6.99 6.09
CA ALA A 251 -2.37 7.86 5.21
C ALA A 251 -3.01 9.01 6.01
N HIS A 252 -3.62 8.70 7.15
CA HIS A 252 -4.23 9.67 8.06
C HIS A 252 -3.21 10.68 8.59
N LYS A 253 -2.10 10.22 9.17
CA LYS A 253 -1.02 11.09 9.68
C LYS A 253 -0.43 11.99 8.60
N MET A 254 -0.44 11.53 7.35
CA MET A 254 0.03 12.26 6.18
C MET A 254 -1.07 13.14 5.53
N GLY A 255 -2.31 13.16 6.05
CA GLY A 255 -3.40 13.98 5.53
C GLY A 255 -3.98 13.49 4.20
N ARG A 256 -4.05 12.18 4.00
CA ARG A 256 -4.75 11.53 2.88
C ARG A 256 -6.11 11.01 3.35
N GLN A 257 -7.08 10.92 2.46
CA GLN A 257 -8.28 10.13 2.70
C GLN A 257 -7.94 8.65 2.55
N TYR A 258 -8.68 7.76 3.21
CA TYR A 258 -8.41 6.34 3.11
C TYR A 258 -9.67 5.48 3.25
N ILE A 259 -9.59 4.30 2.64
CA ILE A 259 -10.53 3.20 2.85
C ILE A 259 -9.69 1.97 3.20
N GLY A 260 -10.04 1.31 4.30
CA GLY A 260 -9.42 0.06 4.73
C GLY A 260 -10.46 -1.05 4.76
N ILE A 261 -10.13 -2.22 4.21
CA ILE A 261 -10.98 -3.41 4.26
C ILE A 261 -10.20 -4.54 4.92
N GLU A 262 -10.82 -5.17 5.92
CA GLU A 262 -10.30 -6.33 6.62
C GLU A 262 -11.44 -7.34 6.83
N GLN A 263 -11.14 -8.62 6.62
CA GLN A 263 -12.09 -9.72 6.72
C GLN A 263 -11.90 -10.55 7.99
N MET A 264 -10.80 -10.34 8.73
CA MET A 264 -10.46 -11.14 9.91
C MET A 264 -11.07 -10.56 11.19
N ASP A 265 -11.47 -11.44 12.11
CA ASP A 265 -12.16 -11.10 13.38
C ASP A 265 -11.38 -10.15 14.30
N TYR A 266 -10.06 -10.00 14.11
CA TYR A 266 -9.23 -9.09 14.91
C TYR A 266 -9.41 -7.60 14.56
N ILE A 267 -10.23 -7.26 13.56
CA ILE A 267 -10.37 -5.90 13.04
C ILE A 267 -10.69 -4.88 14.12
N GLU A 268 -11.66 -5.16 15.01
CA GLU A 268 -12.03 -4.28 16.12
C GLU A 268 -10.90 -4.14 17.15
N ASP A 269 -10.19 -5.24 17.42
CA ASP A 269 -9.15 -5.29 18.44
C ASP A 269 -7.82 -4.68 18.01
N ILE A 270 -7.57 -4.60 16.71
CA ILE A 270 -6.29 -4.17 16.16
C ILE A 270 -6.45 -2.95 15.28
N ALA A 271 -7.12 -3.06 14.13
CA ALA A 271 -7.18 -1.98 13.15
C ALA A 271 -8.00 -0.78 13.67
N VAL A 272 -9.20 -1.04 14.20
CA VAL A 272 -10.08 0.01 14.77
C VAL A 272 -9.41 0.67 15.97
N LYS A 273 -8.93 -0.11 16.95
CA LYS A 273 -8.21 0.43 18.12
C LYS A 273 -6.93 1.18 17.73
N ARG A 274 -6.24 0.77 16.67
CA ARG A 274 -5.09 1.53 16.13
C ARG A 274 -5.54 2.88 15.62
N MET A 275 -6.60 2.96 14.83
CA MET A 275 -7.09 4.24 14.30
C MET A 275 -7.60 5.16 15.40
N GLN A 276 -8.28 4.62 16.42
CA GLN A 276 -8.65 5.37 17.62
C GLN A 276 -7.42 5.99 18.30
N LYS A 277 -6.33 5.22 18.44
CA LYS A 277 -5.05 5.74 18.96
C LYS A 277 -4.38 6.73 18.01
N VAL A 278 -4.48 6.58 16.70
CA VAL A 278 -3.90 7.57 15.76
C VAL A 278 -4.59 8.92 15.90
N ILE A 279 -5.92 8.94 16.01
CA ILE A 279 -6.72 10.15 16.14
C ILE A 279 -6.58 10.77 17.54
N GLY A 280 -6.60 9.97 18.59
CA GLY A 280 -6.62 10.49 19.96
C GLY A 280 -7.99 11.03 20.39
N THR A 281 -7.99 11.76 21.51
CA THR A 281 -9.12 12.02 22.41
C THR A 281 -10.25 12.89 21.89
N THR A 282 -11.06 12.37 20.96
CA THR A 282 -12.53 12.57 20.96
C THR A 282 -13.24 11.51 20.10
N VAL A 283 -12.94 10.23 20.27
CA VAL A 283 -13.69 9.20 19.54
C VAL A 283 -15.03 8.99 20.23
N LYS A 284 -16.12 9.29 19.52
CA LYS A 284 -17.46 8.87 19.92
C LYS A 284 -17.80 7.54 19.24
N LYS A 285 -18.12 6.51 20.02
CA LYS A 285 -18.77 5.30 19.49
C LYS A 285 -20.26 5.42 19.80
N ASP A 286 -21.11 5.43 18.77
CA ASP A 286 -22.56 5.60 18.91
C ASP A 286 -22.99 6.85 19.71
N GLY A 287 -22.20 7.93 19.65
CA GLY A 287 -22.47 9.17 20.37
C GLY A 287 -21.87 9.26 21.77
N GLU A 288 -21.36 8.15 22.32
CA GLU A 288 -20.69 8.09 23.63
C GLU A 288 -19.18 8.28 23.50
N LEU A 289 -18.61 9.13 24.37
CA LEU A 289 -17.18 9.36 24.44
C LEU A 289 -16.47 8.13 25.00
N LEU A 290 -15.48 7.62 24.25
CA LEU A 290 -14.55 6.63 24.78
C LEU A 290 -13.59 7.27 25.79
N ASP A 291 -13.01 6.43 26.67
CA ASP A 291 -11.97 6.84 27.61
C ASP A 291 -10.85 7.60 26.91
N SER A 292 -10.23 8.55 27.62
CA SER A 292 -9.12 9.35 27.09
C SER A 292 -7.97 8.44 26.65
N VAL A 293 -7.72 8.38 25.34
CA VAL A 293 -6.57 7.72 24.72
C VAL A 293 -5.59 8.75 24.19
N ASP A 294 -4.36 8.74 24.71
CA ASP A 294 -3.27 9.54 24.13
C ASP A 294 -3.08 9.16 22.65
N PHE A 295 -2.91 10.17 21.80
CA PHE A 295 -2.68 9.91 20.39
C PHE A 295 -1.30 9.26 20.15
N ASP A 296 -1.20 8.47 19.09
CA ASP A 296 0.01 7.75 18.73
C ASP A 296 1.14 8.70 18.30
N ASN A 297 2.15 8.83 19.16
CA ASN A 297 3.38 9.58 18.90
C ASN A 297 4.53 8.72 18.34
N GLY A 298 4.27 7.44 18.04
CA GLY A 298 5.22 6.49 17.45
C GLY A 298 5.34 6.57 15.94
N GLY A 299 6.08 5.62 15.36
CA GLY A 299 6.25 5.49 13.91
C GLY A 299 6.69 6.79 13.24
N ILE A 300 5.87 7.29 12.31
CA ILE A 300 6.20 8.50 11.53
C ILE A 300 5.72 9.81 12.17
N SER A 301 5.03 9.78 13.32
CA SER A 301 4.35 10.94 13.88
C SER A 301 5.26 12.17 14.01
N LYS A 302 6.49 12.01 14.51
CA LYS A 302 7.47 13.10 14.58
C LYS A 302 7.89 13.65 13.21
N ALA A 303 8.01 12.78 12.20
CA ALA A 303 8.48 13.16 10.87
C ALA A 303 7.43 13.97 10.08
N VAL A 304 6.15 13.84 10.44
CA VAL A 304 5.03 14.55 9.80
C VAL A 304 4.34 15.55 10.73
N ASP A 305 4.96 15.85 11.88
CA ASP A 305 4.41 16.73 12.92
C ASP A 305 2.96 16.38 13.30
N TRP A 306 2.70 15.10 13.54
CA TRP A 306 1.37 14.61 13.89
C TRP A 306 1.00 14.96 15.33
N GLN A 307 -0.18 15.58 15.50
CA GLN A 307 -0.71 16.06 16.79
C GLN A 307 -2.08 15.44 17.14
N GLY A 308 -2.47 14.35 16.49
CA GLY A 308 -3.82 13.78 16.61
C GLY A 308 -4.88 14.54 15.80
N GLY A 309 -6.13 14.10 15.93
CA GLY A 309 -7.32 14.66 15.28
C GLY A 309 -7.80 13.88 14.06
N GLY A 310 -8.87 14.39 13.45
CA GLY A 310 -9.59 13.74 12.34
C GLY A 310 -10.66 12.75 12.82
N GLU A 311 -11.25 12.04 11.88
CA GLU A 311 -12.31 11.06 12.14
C GLU A 311 -12.20 9.87 11.19
N PHE A 312 -12.84 8.76 11.58
CA PHE A 312 -13.06 7.63 10.69
C PHE A 312 -14.42 7.03 11.01
N ILE A 313 -15.01 6.38 10.01
CA ILE A 313 -16.26 5.65 10.17
C ILE A 313 -15.97 4.17 9.96
N TYR A 314 -16.62 3.33 10.76
CA TYR A 314 -16.52 1.89 10.71
C TYR A 314 -17.87 1.29 10.35
N PHE A 315 -17.87 0.38 9.37
CA PHE A 315 -19.05 -0.35 8.94
C PHE A 315 -18.72 -1.83 8.82
N GLU A 316 -19.73 -2.67 9.00
CA GLU A 316 -19.68 -4.10 8.71
C GLU A 316 -20.73 -4.42 7.65
N LEU A 317 -20.48 -5.45 6.84
CA LEU A 317 -21.49 -5.99 5.94
C LEU A 317 -22.54 -6.74 6.76
N ASP A 318 -23.82 -6.42 6.56
CA ASP A 318 -24.91 -7.08 7.29
C ASP A 318 -25.01 -8.54 6.87
N LYS A 319 -24.69 -9.44 7.81
CA LYS A 319 -24.60 -10.87 7.58
C LYS A 319 -25.99 -11.48 7.42
N TYR A 320 -26.15 -12.29 6.38
CA TYR A 320 -27.28 -13.20 6.23
C TYR A 320 -26.80 -14.65 6.41
N ASN A 321 -26.53 -15.39 5.33
CA ASN A 321 -26.08 -16.78 5.45
C ASN A 321 -24.74 -16.91 6.20
N GLN A 322 -23.91 -15.87 6.21
CA GLN A 322 -22.68 -15.85 7.00
C GLN A 322 -22.97 -16.05 8.50
N SER A 323 -24.10 -15.54 9.02
CA SER A 323 -24.51 -15.75 10.41
C SER A 323 -24.77 -17.23 10.71
N PHE A 324 -25.29 -18.00 9.76
CA PHE A 324 -25.45 -19.44 9.92
C PHE A 324 -24.10 -20.16 9.86
N ILE A 325 -23.20 -19.77 8.96
CA ILE A 325 -21.84 -20.34 8.90
C ILE A 325 -21.10 -20.12 10.23
N ASP A 326 -21.17 -18.91 10.79
CA ASP A 326 -20.54 -18.57 12.07
C ASP A 326 -21.12 -19.40 13.23
N LYS A 327 -22.43 -19.67 13.22
CA LYS A 327 -23.10 -20.55 14.18
C LYS A 327 -22.66 -22.01 14.01
N ILE A 328 -22.61 -22.51 12.77
CA ILE A 328 -22.17 -23.88 12.45
C ILE A 328 -20.75 -24.14 12.94
N ALA A 329 -19.83 -23.20 12.69
CA ALA A 329 -18.43 -23.32 13.08
C ALA A 329 -18.23 -23.41 14.61
N LYS A 330 -19.15 -22.86 15.39
CA LYS A 330 -19.12 -22.86 16.87
C LYS A 330 -20.01 -23.94 17.49
N ALA A 331 -20.75 -24.69 16.68
CA ALA A 331 -21.72 -25.65 17.14
C ALA A 331 -21.06 -26.93 17.69
N ASP A 332 -21.64 -27.46 18.74
CA ASP A 332 -21.41 -28.80 19.26
C ASP A 332 -22.47 -29.80 18.73
N GLU A 333 -22.35 -31.07 19.10
CA GLU A 333 -23.24 -32.15 18.64
C GLU A 333 -24.74 -31.90 18.93
N LYS A 334 -25.07 -31.10 19.96
CA LYS A 334 -26.46 -30.80 20.31
C LYS A 334 -26.98 -29.61 19.53
N SER A 335 -26.20 -28.53 19.51
CA SER A 335 -26.56 -27.28 18.86
C SER A 335 -26.59 -27.42 17.33
N ILE A 336 -25.72 -28.23 16.73
CA ILE A 336 -25.72 -28.45 15.27
C ILE A 336 -27.04 -29.09 14.79
N VAL A 337 -27.64 -29.98 15.59
CA VAL A 337 -28.94 -30.61 15.31
C VAL A 337 -30.10 -29.62 15.45
N SER A 338 -29.97 -28.64 16.35
CA SER A 338 -30.95 -27.54 16.45
C SER A 338 -30.85 -26.58 15.27
N LEU A 339 -29.62 -26.28 14.81
CA LEU A 339 -29.36 -25.41 13.65
C LEU A 339 -29.93 -25.98 12.35
N TYR A 340 -29.98 -27.31 12.21
CA TYR A 340 -30.54 -27.98 11.03
C TYR A 340 -31.93 -27.45 10.63
N ASN A 341 -32.85 -27.37 11.60
CA ASN A 341 -34.20 -26.88 11.32
C ASN A 341 -34.23 -25.38 11.04
N GLU A 342 -33.43 -24.60 11.78
CA GLU A 342 -33.36 -23.15 11.60
C GLU A 342 -32.85 -22.78 10.20
N ILE A 343 -31.83 -23.50 9.71
CA ILE A 343 -31.24 -23.27 8.38
C ILE A 343 -32.23 -23.62 7.28
N ILE A 344 -32.91 -24.77 7.37
CA ILE A 344 -33.87 -25.18 6.33
C ILE A 344 -35.06 -24.23 6.24
N ASP A 345 -35.47 -23.66 7.37
CA ASP A 345 -36.62 -22.75 7.46
C ASP A 345 -36.27 -21.31 7.04
N LYS A 346 -35.07 -20.82 7.39
CA LYS A 346 -34.75 -19.38 7.32
C LYS A 346 -33.59 -18.99 6.42
N ALA A 347 -32.71 -19.92 6.06
CA ALA A 347 -31.55 -19.58 5.26
C ALA A 347 -31.88 -19.55 3.76
N PHE A 348 -31.11 -18.80 2.98
CA PHE A 348 -31.15 -18.95 1.52
C PHE A 348 -30.37 -20.21 1.15
N LEU A 349 -31.07 -21.26 0.74
CA LEU A 349 -30.45 -22.50 0.26
C LEU A 349 -30.07 -22.38 -1.22
N ASN A 350 -29.20 -23.27 -1.69
CA ASN A 350 -28.94 -23.38 -3.12
C ASN A 350 -30.23 -23.75 -3.87
N TYR A 351 -30.35 -23.30 -5.12
CA TYR A 351 -31.58 -23.45 -5.91
C TYR A 351 -31.98 -24.91 -6.17
N ASP A 352 -31.03 -25.84 -6.08
CA ASP A 352 -31.17 -27.27 -6.29
C ASP A 352 -31.48 -28.05 -5.00
N VAL A 353 -31.56 -27.36 -3.85
CA VAL A 353 -31.84 -27.95 -2.55
C VAL A 353 -33.33 -27.84 -2.22
N GLU A 354 -33.99 -28.98 -2.04
CA GLU A 354 -35.41 -29.05 -1.68
C GLU A 354 -35.58 -29.17 -0.16
N SER A 355 -36.03 -28.09 0.48
CA SER A 355 -36.24 -28.01 1.94
C SER A 355 -37.12 -29.14 2.50
N GLU A 356 -38.18 -29.51 1.78
CA GLU A 356 -39.10 -30.58 2.22
C GLU A 356 -38.41 -31.95 2.30
N LYS A 357 -37.53 -32.27 1.35
CA LYS A 357 -36.76 -33.51 1.35
C LYS A 357 -35.76 -33.53 2.51
N LEU A 358 -35.09 -32.41 2.76
CA LEU A 358 -34.18 -32.28 3.90
C LEU A 358 -34.91 -32.53 5.23
N MET A 359 -36.10 -31.95 5.42
CA MET A 359 -36.88 -32.18 6.64
C MET A 359 -37.18 -33.68 6.89
N GLN A 360 -37.39 -34.46 5.83
CA GLN A 360 -37.65 -35.90 5.91
C GLN A 360 -36.38 -36.73 6.23
N GLU A 361 -35.21 -36.25 5.81
CA GLU A 361 -33.93 -36.95 5.96
C GLU A 361 -33.15 -36.57 7.23
N LYS A 362 -33.77 -35.84 8.17
CA LYS A 362 -33.13 -35.40 9.43
C LYS A 362 -32.48 -36.54 10.24
N ALA A 363 -33.03 -37.76 10.16
CA ALA A 363 -32.45 -38.93 10.81
C ALA A 363 -31.07 -39.29 10.23
N GLY A 364 -30.90 -39.19 8.91
CA GLY A 364 -29.63 -39.42 8.22
C GLY A 364 -28.58 -38.37 8.61
N PHE A 365 -28.99 -37.10 8.68
CA PHE A 365 -28.13 -36.02 9.16
C PHE A 365 -27.59 -36.27 10.59
N LYS A 366 -28.44 -36.73 11.51
CA LYS A 366 -28.03 -37.04 12.89
C LYS A 366 -27.03 -38.19 13.01
N ALA A 367 -26.95 -39.06 11.99
CA ALA A 367 -26.03 -40.19 11.98
C ALA A 367 -24.61 -39.82 11.53
N LEU A 368 -24.43 -38.64 10.93
CA LEU A 368 -23.14 -38.11 10.51
C LEU A 368 -22.30 -37.66 11.72
N SER A 369 -20.97 -37.66 11.57
CA SER A 369 -20.07 -37.02 12.53
C SER A 369 -20.26 -35.50 12.55
N LEU A 370 -19.84 -34.83 13.64
CA LEU A 370 -19.95 -33.36 13.74
C LEU A 370 -19.30 -32.62 12.56
N GLY A 371 -18.13 -33.08 12.11
CA GLY A 371 -17.45 -32.47 10.96
C GLY A 371 -18.26 -32.61 9.67
N GLU A 372 -18.81 -33.80 9.40
CA GLU A 372 -19.67 -34.04 8.24
C GLU A 372 -20.98 -33.25 8.33
N GLN A 373 -21.55 -33.10 9.53
CA GLN A 373 -22.74 -32.27 9.76
C GLN A 373 -22.47 -30.79 9.45
N GLN A 374 -21.32 -30.28 9.90
CA GLN A 374 -20.91 -28.91 9.62
C GLN A 374 -20.68 -28.69 8.12
N GLU A 375 -19.94 -29.58 7.47
CA GLU A 375 -19.69 -29.52 6.02
C GLU A 375 -20.98 -29.59 5.22
N PHE A 376 -21.89 -30.51 5.58
CA PHE A 376 -23.18 -30.65 4.95
C PHE A 376 -24.00 -29.35 5.05
N LEU A 377 -24.16 -28.80 6.26
CA LEU A 377 -24.93 -27.57 6.46
C LEU A 377 -24.32 -26.37 5.71
N ILE A 378 -22.99 -26.27 5.64
CA ILE A 378 -22.34 -25.21 4.85
C ILE A 378 -22.56 -25.42 3.35
N SER A 379 -22.60 -26.68 2.89
CA SER A 379 -22.72 -27.01 1.46
C SER A 379 -24.08 -26.62 0.86
N ILE A 380 -25.15 -26.67 1.66
CA ILE A 380 -26.52 -26.36 1.20
C ILE A 380 -26.83 -24.86 1.20
N LEU A 381 -26.00 -24.03 1.84
CA LEU A 381 -26.20 -22.58 1.88
C LEU A 381 -25.78 -21.90 0.57
N ASN A 382 -26.62 -20.98 0.10
CA ASN A 382 -26.29 -20.14 -1.05
C ASN A 382 -25.21 -19.11 -0.68
N LYS A 383 -24.00 -19.30 -1.23
CA LYS A 383 -22.84 -18.45 -0.98
C LYS A 383 -22.91 -17.08 -1.66
N ASN A 384 -23.85 -16.88 -2.58
CA ASN A 384 -24.13 -15.54 -3.14
C ASN A 384 -25.02 -14.70 -2.21
N GLN A 385 -25.58 -15.31 -1.15
CA GLN A 385 -26.45 -14.67 -0.15
C GLN A 385 -25.83 -14.69 1.25
N LEU A 386 -24.49 -14.59 1.33
CA LEU A 386 -23.78 -14.51 2.61
C LEU A 386 -24.10 -13.24 3.39
N TYR A 387 -24.37 -12.16 2.67
CA TYR A 387 -24.69 -10.83 3.20
C TYR A 387 -25.97 -10.33 2.54
N LYS A 388 -26.71 -9.46 3.23
CA LYS A 388 -27.96 -8.90 2.71
C LYS A 388 -27.66 -7.93 1.56
N ASN A 389 -28.43 -8.02 0.48
CA ASN A 389 -28.26 -7.09 -0.64
C ASN A 389 -28.88 -5.74 -0.33
N LEU A 390 -28.19 -4.66 -0.70
CA LEU A 390 -28.70 -3.31 -0.55
C LEU A 390 -30.01 -3.09 -1.33
N SER A 391 -30.19 -3.76 -2.47
CA SER A 391 -31.42 -3.68 -3.28
C SER A 391 -32.65 -4.27 -2.58
N GLU A 392 -32.45 -5.10 -1.55
CA GLU A 392 -33.49 -5.79 -0.80
C GLU A 392 -33.67 -5.18 0.60
N ILE A 393 -33.09 -3.99 0.86
CA ILE A 393 -33.06 -3.40 2.21
C ILE A 393 -34.46 -3.13 2.80
N ASP A 394 -35.47 -2.96 1.93
CA ASP A 394 -36.88 -2.76 2.32
C ASP A 394 -37.69 -4.06 2.39
N ASP A 395 -37.07 -5.22 2.10
CA ASP A 395 -37.69 -6.52 2.27
C ASP A 395 -37.95 -6.78 3.76
N LYS A 396 -39.21 -7.05 4.08
CA LYS A 396 -39.66 -7.31 5.45
C LYS A 396 -39.08 -8.61 6.00
N ASP A 397 -38.77 -9.56 5.13
CA ASP A 397 -38.25 -10.87 5.51
C ASP A 397 -36.78 -10.80 5.95
N LEU A 398 -36.03 -9.79 5.48
CA LEU A 398 -34.64 -9.54 5.89
C LEU A 398 -34.50 -8.79 7.23
N ALA A 399 -35.60 -8.28 7.77
CA ALA A 399 -35.71 -7.63 9.08
C ALA A 399 -34.62 -6.56 9.35
N VAL A 400 -34.31 -5.73 8.34
CA VAL A 400 -33.33 -4.62 8.49
C VAL A 400 -33.98 -3.48 9.27
N ASP A 401 -33.30 -2.99 10.32
CA ASP A 401 -33.80 -1.91 11.17
C ASP A 401 -33.72 -0.52 10.49
N GLU A 402 -34.57 0.40 10.94
CA GLU A 402 -34.67 1.74 10.35
C GLU A 402 -33.40 2.60 10.51
N LYS A 403 -32.58 2.36 11.56
CA LYS A 403 -31.30 3.06 11.73
C LYS A 403 -30.32 2.61 10.63
N THR A 404 -30.25 1.31 10.36
CA THR A 404 -29.43 0.73 9.28
C THR A 404 -29.89 1.19 7.90
N LYS A 405 -31.21 1.26 7.65
CA LYS A 405 -31.76 1.82 6.41
C LYS A 405 -31.37 3.28 6.21
N HIS A 406 -31.57 4.10 7.24
CA HIS A 406 -31.23 5.52 7.20
C HIS A 406 -29.73 5.74 6.99
N LEU A 407 -28.88 4.93 7.65
CA LEU A 407 -27.44 4.98 7.49
C LEU A 407 -27.01 4.69 6.05
N ASN A 408 -27.53 3.62 5.44
CA ASN A 408 -27.21 3.26 4.05
C ASN A 408 -27.70 4.34 3.08
N LYS A 409 -28.91 4.89 3.31
CA LYS A 409 -29.43 6.00 2.50
C LYS A 409 -28.52 7.23 2.54
N ASN A 410 -28.05 7.62 3.72
CA ASN A 410 -27.11 8.73 3.90
C ASN A 410 -25.75 8.44 3.26
N PHE A 411 -25.26 7.20 3.36
CA PHE A 411 -23.94 6.82 2.83
C PHE A 411 -23.90 6.80 1.30
N TYR A 412 -24.95 6.30 0.66
CA TYR A 412 -25.03 6.18 -0.81
C TYR A 412 -25.70 7.38 -1.51
N GLU A 413 -25.97 8.48 -0.77
CA GLU A 413 -26.60 9.71 -1.27
C GLU A 413 -27.90 9.45 -2.07
N GLN A 414 -28.81 8.62 -1.53
CA GLN A 414 -30.16 8.43 -2.09
C GLN A 414 -31.22 9.34 -1.48
#